data_AF-A0A2E1Q0A0-F1
#
_entry.id   AF-A0A2E1Q0A0-F1
#
_cell.length_a   1.000
_cell.length_b   1.000
_cell.length_c   1.000
_cell.angle_alpha   90.00
_cell.angle_beta   90.00
_cell.angle_gamma   90.00
#
_symmetry.space_group_name_H-M   'P 1'
#
loop_
_entity.id
_entity.type
_entity.pdbx_description
1 polymer ?
#
loop_
_entity_poly.entity_id
_entity_poly.type
_entity_poly.pdbx_seq_one_letter_code
_entity_poly.pdbx_strand_id
1 'polypeptide(L)'
;MEKLIFLIVIFLAGELSAHQGESHGKKEEQEKPVKQDVLNEIDQSYRENIASIFEKKCMDCHGEPKKLPWYHALPVAKNIMDEDMREAKEHLDLRGGFPFKGHGTPLEDLEAIQEVVRKDEMPPFRYKIMHWSSQLTNTEKKAIEEWVERGKILLGDEEK
;
A
#
# COMPACT_ATOMS: atom_id res chain seq x y z
N MET A 1 -3.51 -64.61 26.19
CA MET A 1 -4.61 -64.02 26.98
C MET A 1 -5.06 -62.76 26.23
N GLU A 2 -5.71 -62.88 25.07
CA GLU A 2 -7.11 -63.32 24.92
C GLU A 2 -8.05 -62.60 25.90
N LYS A 3 -8.77 -61.59 25.39
CA LYS A 3 -10.24 -61.48 25.31
C LYS A 3 -10.62 -59.99 25.17
N LEU A 4 -11.25 -59.60 24.06
CA LEU A 4 -12.72 -59.57 23.87
C LEU A 4 -13.29 -58.36 24.64
N ILE A 5 -13.96 -57.37 24.04
CA ILE A 5 -15.31 -57.47 23.49
C ILE A 5 -15.63 -56.18 22.69
N PHE A 6 -16.21 -56.38 21.51
CA PHE A 6 -17.01 -55.43 20.73
C PHE A 6 -17.94 -54.54 21.57
N LEU A 7 -17.96 -53.23 21.34
CA LEU A 7 -19.23 -52.49 21.28
C LEU A 7 -19.22 -51.53 20.09
N ILE A 8 -19.71 -52.08 18.99
CA ILE A 8 -20.30 -51.37 17.87
C ILE A 8 -21.41 -50.47 18.42
N VAL A 9 -21.25 -49.16 18.33
CA VAL A 9 -22.38 -48.21 18.33
C VAL A 9 -22.50 -47.68 16.91
N ILE A 10 -23.28 -48.41 16.11
CA ILE A 10 -23.89 -47.90 14.88
C ILE A 10 -24.92 -46.86 15.34
N PHE A 11 -24.64 -45.58 15.11
CA PHE A 11 -25.68 -44.57 15.09
C PHE A 11 -25.92 -44.18 13.64
N LEU A 12 -27.02 -44.70 13.12
CA LEU A 12 -27.59 -44.42 11.81
C LEU A 12 -28.05 -42.97 11.72
N ALA A 13 -27.68 -42.34 10.61
CA ALA A 13 -28.43 -41.34 9.85
C ALA A 13 -28.99 -40.12 10.59
N GLY A 14 -28.27 -39.01 10.48
CA GLY A 14 -28.83 -37.67 10.48
C GLY A 14 -28.15 -36.86 9.38
N GLU A 15 -28.68 -36.93 8.15
CA GLU A 15 -28.32 -36.03 7.07
C GLU A 15 -28.79 -34.61 7.44
N LEU A 16 -27.86 -33.77 7.88
CA LEU A 16 -28.02 -32.32 7.78
C LEU A 16 -27.19 -31.84 6.59
N SER A 17 -27.86 -31.70 5.45
CA SER A 17 -27.40 -30.83 4.38
C SER A 17 -27.50 -29.37 4.85
N ALA A 18 -26.37 -28.69 5.02
CA ALA A 18 -26.29 -27.24 4.85
C ALA A 18 -24.84 -26.74 4.78
N HIS A 19 -24.53 -26.12 3.63
CA HIS A 19 -23.33 -25.36 3.29
C HIS A 19 -22.00 -26.12 3.13
N GLN A 20 -21.89 -26.72 1.93
CA GLN A 20 -20.68 -26.71 1.14
C GLN A 20 -20.16 -25.25 1.05
N GLY A 21 -19.30 -24.85 1.99
CA GLY A 21 -18.44 -23.70 1.83
C GLY A 21 -17.37 -24.10 0.83
N GLU A 22 -17.51 -23.65 -0.42
CA GLU A 22 -16.44 -23.69 -1.39
C GLU A 22 -15.21 -23.04 -0.76
N SER A 23 -14.22 -23.85 -0.39
CA SER A 23 -12.89 -23.31 -0.16
C SER A 23 -12.41 -22.85 -1.52
N HIS A 24 -12.60 -21.57 -1.82
CA HIS A 24 -11.82 -20.91 -2.85
C HIS A 24 -10.37 -21.02 -2.40
N GLY A 25 -9.69 -22.04 -2.92
CA GLY A 25 -8.25 -22.14 -2.81
C GLY A 25 -7.68 -20.86 -3.39
N LYS A 26 -7.17 -19.99 -2.53
CA LYS A 26 -6.15 -19.04 -2.93
C LYS A 26 -5.05 -19.90 -3.55
N LYS A 27 -4.95 -19.87 -4.88
CA LYS A 27 -3.68 -20.18 -5.52
C LYS A 27 -2.72 -19.17 -4.89
N GLU A 28 -1.80 -19.65 -4.06
CA GLU A 28 -0.57 -18.92 -3.81
C GLU A 28 0.10 -18.79 -5.18
N GLU A 29 -0.13 -17.63 -5.81
CA GLU A 29 0.64 -17.19 -6.94
C GLU A 29 2.05 -16.95 -6.40
N GLN A 30 2.96 -17.87 -6.70
CA GLN A 30 4.37 -17.76 -6.33
C GLN A 30 4.94 -16.54 -7.06
N GLU A 31 5.07 -15.41 -6.36
CA GLU A 31 5.80 -14.25 -6.85
C GLU A 31 7.21 -14.68 -7.24
N LYS A 32 7.56 -14.46 -8.52
CA LYS A 32 8.96 -14.54 -8.93
C LYS A 32 9.74 -13.46 -8.17
N PRO A 33 10.94 -13.77 -7.64
CA PRO A 33 11.73 -12.77 -6.95
C PRO A 33 12.03 -11.61 -7.91
N VAL A 34 11.57 -10.42 -7.56
CA VAL A 34 11.91 -9.19 -8.28
C VAL A 34 13.42 -9.04 -8.28
N LYS A 35 14.00 -8.83 -9.46
CA LYS A 35 15.46 -8.70 -9.58
C LYS A 35 15.92 -7.35 -9.04
N GLN A 36 17.05 -7.33 -8.34
CA GLN A 36 17.56 -6.11 -7.69
C GLN A 36 17.95 -5.00 -8.68
N ASP A 37 18.43 -5.36 -9.86
CA ASP A 37 18.74 -4.43 -10.95
C ASP A 37 17.50 -3.63 -11.38
N VAL A 38 16.35 -4.28 -11.49
CA VAL A 38 15.06 -3.63 -11.78
C VAL A 38 14.70 -2.60 -10.69
N LEU A 39 14.80 -2.98 -9.41
CA LEU A 39 14.50 -2.06 -8.31
C LEU A 39 15.42 -0.85 -8.30
N ASN A 40 16.71 -1.05 -8.62
CA ASN A 40 17.68 0.03 -8.69
C ASN A 40 17.39 1.00 -9.84
N GLU A 41 16.93 0.49 -10.99
CA GLU A 41 16.54 1.33 -12.14
C GLU A 41 15.35 2.22 -11.79
N ILE A 42 14.34 1.66 -11.11
CA ILE A 42 13.16 2.42 -10.67
C ILE A 42 13.56 3.46 -9.61
N ASP A 43 14.40 3.11 -8.64
CA ASP A 43 14.90 4.05 -7.62
C ASP A 43 15.74 5.18 -8.23
N GLN A 44 16.59 4.87 -9.21
CA GLN A 44 17.34 5.90 -9.92
C GLN A 44 16.39 6.88 -10.64
N SER A 45 15.41 6.36 -11.38
CA SER A 45 14.41 7.20 -12.05
C SER A 45 13.59 8.04 -11.06
N TYR A 46 13.25 7.46 -9.90
CA TYR A 46 12.58 8.15 -8.80
C TYR A 46 13.41 9.33 -8.30
N ARG A 47 14.69 9.12 -7.99
CA ARG A 47 15.60 10.17 -7.47
C ARG A 47 15.77 11.32 -8.46
N GLU A 48 15.89 11.00 -9.73
CA GLU A 48 16.15 12.00 -10.78
C GLU A 48 14.90 12.85 -11.11
N ASN A 49 13.71 12.23 -11.12
CA ASN A 49 12.53 12.85 -11.73
C ASN A 49 11.39 13.11 -10.75
N ILE A 50 11.26 12.32 -9.68
CA ILE A 50 10.04 12.26 -8.86
C ILE A 50 10.28 12.69 -7.42
N ALA A 51 11.47 12.44 -6.87
CA ALA A 51 11.77 12.69 -5.46
C ALA A 51 11.45 14.13 -5.02
N SER A 52 11.70 15.13 -5.88
CA SER A 52 11.39 16.53 -5.56
C SER A 52 9.89 16.84 -5.46
N ILE A 53 9.04 16.10 -6.19
CA ILE A 53 7.58 16.20 -6.11
C ILE A 53 7.13 15.57 -4.80
N PHE A 54 7.59 14.34 -4.53
CA PHE A 54 7.22 13.59 -3.32
C PHE A 54 7.67 14.32 -2.04
N GLU A 55 8.85 14.91 -2.06
CA GLU A 55 9.37 15.75 -0.97
C GLU A 55 8.47 16.94 -0.64
N LYS A 56 7.84 17.55 -1.64
CA LYS A 56 6.98 18.73 -1.45
C LYS A 56 5.52 18.41 -1.18
N LYS A 57 5.05 17.23 -1.62
CA LYS A 57 3.61 16.92 -1.71
C LYS A 57 3.19 15.74 -0.84
N CYS A 58 4.11 14.83 -0.52
CA CYS A 58 3.80 13.55 0.15
C CYS A 58 4.54 13.37 1.48
N MET A 59 5.80 13.84 1.56
CA MET A 59 6.71 13.57 2.68
C MET A 59 6.27 14.16 4.02
N ASP A 60 5.43 15.19 4.03
CA ASP A 60 4.92 15.77 5.28
C ASP A 60 4.16 14.73 6.13
N CYS A 61 3.54 13.73 5.50
CA CYS A 61 2.85 12.63 6.21
C CYS A 61 3.57 11.28 6.06
N HIS A 62 3.96 10.94 4.82
CA HIS A 62 4.53 9.64 4.46
C HIS A 62 6.05 9.53 4.71
N GLY A 63 6.67 10.59 5.23
CA GLY A 63 8.09 10.64 5.52
C GLY A 63 8.40 11.15 6.94
N GLU A 64 9.59 11.73 7.08
CA GLU A 64 9.95 12.55 8.24
C GLU A 64 9.58 14.02 7.94
N PRO A 65 8.59 14.60 8.63
CA PRO A 65 8.14 15.97 8.34
C PRO A 65 9.25 16.97 8.66
N LYS A 66 9.58 17.84 7.69
CA LYS A 66 10.63 18.86 7.88
C LYS A 66 10.20 19.95 8.86
N LYS A 67 8.93 20.34 8.81
CA LYS A 67 8.35 21.38 9.66
C LYS A 67 6.89 21.05 9.93
N LEU A 68 6.54 21.06 11.21
CA LEU A 68 5.14 20.97 11.64
C LEU A 68 4.58 22.39 11.81
N PRO A 69 3.27 22.58 11.57
CA PRO A 69 2.61 23.85 11.83
C PRO A 69 2.64 24.17 13.34
N TRP A 70 2.62 25.47 13.69
CA TRP A 70 2.69 25.91 15.09
C TRP A 70 1.58 25.32 15.98
N TYR A 71 0.40 25.05 15.40
CA TYR A 71 -0.74 24.50 16.13
C TYR A 71 -0.59 23.01 16.45
N HIS A 72 0.40 22.31 15.89
CA HIS A 72 0.75 20.94 16.30
C HIS A 72 1.16 20.88 17.79
N ALA A 73 1.54 22.00 18.41
CA ALA A 73 1.78 22.06 19.85
C ALA A 73 0.50 21.94 20.71
N LEU A 74 -0.69 22.12 20.12
CA LEU A 74 -1.97 22.02 20.84
C LEU A 74 -2.38 20.54 20.97
N PRO A 75 -2.77 20.05 22.17
CA PRO A 75 -2.99 18.61 22.40
C PRO A 75 -3.97 17.93 21.42
N VAL A 76 -5.07 18.60 21.08
CA VAL A 76 -6.08 18.03 20.17
C VAL A 76 -5.55 17.94 18.74
N ALA A 77 -4.93 19.01 18.23
CA ALA A 77 -4.37 19.02 16.89
C ALA A 77 -3.19 18.06 16.78
N LYS A 78 -2.33 18.01 17.81
CA LYS A 78 -1.22 17.06 17.92
C LYS A 78 -1.67 15.63 17.73
N ASN A 79 -2.65 15.19 18.51
CA ASN A 79 -3.10 13.79 18.49
C ASN A 79 -3.66 13.41 17.13
N ILE A 80 -4.53 14.25 16.55
CA ILE A 80 -5.11 14.01 15.22
C ILE A 80 -4.00 13.91 14.16
N MET A 81 -3.08 14.88 14.13
CA MET A 81 -2.01 14.89 13.14
C MET A 81 -1.05 13.70 13.30
N ASP A 82 -0.69 13.35 14.54
CA ASP A 82 0.20 12.21 14.79
C ASP A 82 -0.46 10.89 14.41
N GLU A 83 -1.77 10.74 14.65
CA GLU A 83 -2.55 9.59 14.21
C GLU A 83 -2.60 9.51 12.68
N ASP A 84 -2.95 10.60 11.98
CA ASP A 84 -2.98 10.67 10.52
C ASP A 84 -1.60 10.36 9.91
N MET A 85 -0.51 10.92 10.46
CA MET A 85 0.85 10.67 9.99
C MET A 85 1.32 9.23 10.26
N ARG A 86 0.86 8.61 11.35
CA ARG A 86 1.15 7.20 11.66
C ARG A 86 0.43 6.30 10.66
N GLU A 87 -0.87 6.50 10.45
CA GLU A 87 -1.69 5.72 9.51
C GLU A 87 -1.18 5.88 8.07
N ALA A 88 -0.84 7.10 7.65
CA ALA A 88 -0.25 7.33 6.32
C ALA A 88 1.01 6.50 6.07
N LYS A 89 1.91 6.40 7.09
CA LYS A 89 3.12 5.58 7.01
C LYS A 89 2.86 4.07 7.12
N GLU A 90 1.76 3.65 7.74
CA GLU A 90 1.34 2.25 7.73
C GLU A 90 0.89 1.81 6.33
N HIS A 91 0.32 2.74 5.55
CA HIS A 91 -0.04 2.48 4.16
C HIS A 91 1.15 2.57 3.21
N LEU A 92 1.97 3.60 3.36
CA LEU A 92 3.14 3.81 2.51
C LEU A 92 4.17 4.68 3.24
N ASP A 93 5.32 4.12 3.58
CA ASP A 93 6.45 4.83 4.17
C ASP A 93 7.53 5.08 3.10
N LEU A 94 7.71 6.36 2.78
CA LEU A 94 8.65 6.83 1.76
C LEU A 94 10.07 7.02 2.30
N ARG A 95 10.30 6.77 3.60
CA ARG A 95 11.63 6.90 4.21
C ARG A 95 12.58 5.87 3.62
N GLY A 96 13.68 6.35 3.05
CA GLY A 96 14.73 5.51 2.44
C GLY A 96 14.71 5.50 0.92
N GLY A 97 13.62 5.97 0.28
CA GLY A 97 13.46 5.91 -1.17
C GLY A 97 12.82 4.60 -1.63
N PHE A 98 12.92 4.31 -2.93
CA PHE A 98 12.31 3.12 -3.52
C PHE A 98 13.25 1.90 -3.35
N PRO A 99 12.74 0.67 -3.14
CA PRO A 99 11.34 0.32 -2.93
C PRO A 99 10.82 0.89 -1.61
N PHE A 100 9.59 1.39 -1.64
CA PHE A 100 8.94 1.95 -0.46
C PHE A 100 8.56 0.84 0.52
N LYS A 101 8.29 1.24 1.75
CA LYS A 101 7.75 0.33 2.77
C LYS A 101 6.24 0.51 2.83
N GLY A 102 5.51 -0.20 1.99
CA GLY A 102 4.05 -0.30 2.07
C GLY A 102 3.59 -1.61 2.68
N HIS A 103 2.28 -1.84 2.63
CA HIS A 103 1.66 -3.13 2.99
C HIS A 103 1.68 -4.15 1.85
N GLY A 104 2.22 -3.78 0.68
CA GLY A 104 2.23 -4.59 -0.52
C GLY A 104 3.61 -4.78 -1.13
N THR A 105 3.62 -5.34 -2.32
CA THR A 105 4.80 -5.49 -3.19
C THR A 105 5.16 -4.12 -3.79
N PRO A 106 6.38 -3.93 -4.33
CA PRO A 106 6.72 -2.70 -5.05
C PRO A 106 5.76 -2.39 -6.21
N LEU A 107 5.14 -3.42 -6.82
CA LEU A 107 4.14 -3.24 -7.86
C LEU A 107 2.82 -2.70 -7.27
N GLU A 108 2.33 -3.32 -6.19
CA GLU A 108 1.10 -2.89 -5.50
C GLU A 108 1.23 -1.46 -4.94
N ASP A 109 2.41 -1.08 -4.44
CA ASP A 109 2.69 0.28 -3.99
C ASP A 109 2.62 1.30 -5.16
N LEU A 110 3.14 0.94 -6.33
CA LEU A 110 3.05 1.78 -7.53
C LEU A 110 1.60 1.91 -8.01
N GLU A 111 0.83 0.82 -8.01
CA GLU A 111 -0.60 0.84 -8.35
C GLU A 111 -1.40 1.72 -7.39
N ALA A 112 -1.16 1.60 -6.09
CA ALA A 112 -1.80 2.44 -5.08
C ALA A 112 -1.48 3.93 -5.29
N ILE A 113 -0.22 4.27 -5.60
CA ILE A 113 0.18 5.65 -5.95
C ILE A 113 -0.56 6.13 -7.20
N GLN A 114 -0.62 5.31 -8.27
CA GLN A 114 -1.30 5.68 -9.51
C GLN A 114 -2.77 5.99 -9.26
N GLU A 115 -3.43 5.14 -8.49
CA GLU A 115 -4.87 5.24 -8.21
C GLU A 115 -5.20 6.53 -7.44
N VAL A 116 -4.51 6.80 -6.34
CA VAL A 116 -4.81 7.98 -5.51
C VAL A 116 -4.45 9.29 -6.21
N VAL A 117 -3.45 9.27 -7.11
CA VAL A 117 -3.07 10.42 -7.95
C VAL A 117 -4.13 10.69 -9.03
N ARG A 118 -4.58 9.63 -9.73
CA ARG A 118 -5.63 9.74 -10.76
C ARG A 118 -6.97 10.20 -10.20
N LYS A 119 -7.32 9.72 -9.00
CA LYS A 119 -8.60 10.02 -8.35
C LYS A 119 -8.61 11.30 -7.51
N ASP A 120 -7.50 12.03 -7.42
CA ASP A 120 -7.40 13.23 -6.57
C ASP A 120 -7.69 12.97 -5.07
N GLU A 121 -7.49 11.73 -4.63
CA GLU A 121 -7.74 11.29 -3.25
C GLU A 121 -6.63 11.74 -2.30
N MET A 122 -5.41 11.93 -2.83
CA MET A 122 -4.28 12.44 -2.07
C MET A 122 -3.90 13.90 -2.42
N PRO A 123 -3.61 14.74 -1.41
CA PRO A 123 -3.84 14.49 0.01
C PRO A 123 -5.34 14.52 0.35
N PRO A 124 -5.76 13.96 1.51
CA PRO A 124 -7.16 13.92 1.92
C PRO A 124 -7.79 15.32 1.93
N PHE A 125 -9.09 15.39 1.63
CA PHE A 125 -9.79 16.68 1.52
C PHE A 125 -9.65 17.57 2.76
N ARG A 126 -9.68 16.99 3.97
CA ARG A 126 -9.49 17.73 5.24
C ARG A 126 -8.14 18.45 5.30
N TYR A 127 -7.09 17.80 4.81
CA TYR A 127 -5.75 18.39 4.72
C TYR A 127 -5.75 19.55 3.70
N LYS A 128 -6.36 19.36 2.53
CA LYS A 128 -6.45 20.38 1.47
C LYS A 128 -7.13 21.68 1.92
N ILE A 129 -8.10 21.63 2.84
CA ILE A 129 -8.76 22.83 3.38
C ILE A 129 -7.75 23.77 4.05
N MET A 130 -6.80 23.20 4.81
CA MET A 130 -5.79 23.97 5.55
C MET A 130 -4.49 24.15 4.76
N HIS A 131 -4.24 23.31 3.76
CA HIS A 131 -3.00 23.21 3.00
C HIS A 131 -3.25 23.22 1.50
N TRP A 132 -3.95 24.22 0.96
CA TRP A 132 -4.33 24.24 -0.47
C TRP A 132 -3.15 24.06 -1.44
N SER A 133 -1.94 24.50 -1.07
CA SER A 133 -0.73 24.37 -1.90
C SER A 133 -0.19 22.94 -2.00
N SER A 134 -0.73 22.00 -1.22
CA SER A 134 -0.32 20.59 -1.22
C SER A 134 -0.90 19.79 -2.38
N GLN A 135 -1.83 20.36 -3.15
CA GLN A 135 -2.40 19.70 -4.33
C GLN A 135 -1.34 19.48 -5.41
N LEU A 136 -1.41 18.33 -6.09
CA LEU A 136 -0.62 18.05 -7.28
C LEU A 136 -1.16 18.86 -8.47
N THR A 137 -0.24 19.50 -9.20
CA THR A 137 -0.54 20.09 -10.51
C THR A 137 -0.69 19.01 -11.57
N ASN A 138 -1.36 19.31 -12.68
CA ASN A 138 -1.48 18.37 -13.80
C ASN A 138 -0.12 17.89 -14.34
N THR A 139 0.89 18.77 -14.33
CA THR A 139 2.26 18.42 -14.74
C THR A 139 2.91 17.45 -13.76
N GLU A 140 2.75 17.68 -12.45
CA GLU A 140 3.25 16.76 -11.42
C GLU A 140 2.56 15.40 -11.48
N LYS A 141 1.22 15.37 -11.64
CA LYS A 141 0.46 14.12 -11.81
C LYS A 141 0.97 13.32 -13.00
N LYS A 142 1.12 13.96 -14.15
CA LYS A 142 1.61 13.32 -15.37
C LYS A 142 3.02 12.74 -15.19
N ALA A 143 3.92 13.47 -14.52
CA ALA A 143 5.26 12.97 -14.23
C ALA A 143 5.22 11.72 -13.33
N ILE A 144 4.38 11.72 -12.30
CA ILE A 144 4.19 10.57 -11.41
C ILE A 144 3.60 9.38 -12.18
N GLU A 145 2.54 9.59 -12.96
CA GLU A 145 1.89 8.54 -13.75
C GLU A 145 2.88 7.90 -14.74
N GLU A 146 3.67 8.71 -15.45
CA GLU A 146 4.68 8.22 -16.39
C GLU A 146 5.79 7.43 -15.69
N TRP A 147 6.21 7.83 -14.49
CA TRP A 147 7.19 7.07 -13.71
C TRP A 147 6.59 5.76 -13.19
N VAL A 148 5.37 5.79 -12.67
CA VAL A 148 4.67 4.59 -12.20
C VAL A 148 4.52 3.59 -13.32
N GLU A 149 4.04 4.00 -14.49
CA GLU A 149 3.81 3.08 -15.61
C GLU A 149 5.10 2.40 -16.06
N ARG A 150 6.21 3.15 -16.14
CA ARG A 150 7.53 2.56 -16.42
C ARG A 150 7.94 1.56 -15.34
N GLY A 151 7.72 1.88 -14.06
CA GLY A 151 8.03 0.96 -12.97
C GLY A 151 7.21 -0.33 -13.03
N LYS A 152 5.91 -0.24 -13.32
CA LYS A 152 5.01 -1.39 -13.50
C LYS A 152 5.49 -2.31 -14.62
N ILE A 153 5.82 -1.74 -15.79
CA ILE A 153 6.38 -2.48 -16.94
C ILE A 153 7.67 -3.22 -16.55
N LEU A 154 8.59 -2.54 -15.85
CA LEU A 154 9.86 -3.14 -15.42
C LEU A 154 9.65 -4.27 -14.41
N LEU A 155 8.63 -4.17 -13.56
CA LEU A 155 8.24 -5.21 -12.60
C LEU A 155 7.45 -6.37 -13.24
N GLY A 156 7.18 -6.31 -14.55
CA GLY A 156 6.52 -7.37 -15.30
C GLY A 156 5.01 -7.31 -15.28
N ASP A 157 4.42 -6.15 -14.97
CA ASP A 157 3.01 -5.90 -15.25
C ASP A 157 2.85 -5.68 -16.76
N GLU A 158 2.56 -6.77 -17.48
CA GLU A 158 2.10 -6.68 -18.87
C GLU A 158 0.66 -6.17 -18.84
N GLU A 159 0.46 -4.88 -19.17
CA GLU A 159 -0.87 -4.27 -19.34
C GLU A 159 -1.84 -5.28 -19.98
N LYS A 160 -2.89 -5.65 -19.24
CA LYS A 160 -4.04 -6.38 -19.78
C LYS A 160 -5.01 -5.44 -20.47
#